data_AF-A0A8J5QKH4-F1
#
_entry.id   AF-A0A8J5QKH4-F1
#
_cell.length_a   1.000
_cell.length_b   1.000
_cell.length_c   1.000
_cell.angle_alpha   90.00
_cell.angle_beta   90.00
_cell.angle_gamma   90.00
#
_symmetry.space_group_name_H-M   'P 1'
#
loop_
_entity.id
_entity.type
_entity.pdbx_description
1 polymer ?
#
loop_
_entity_poly.entity_id
_entity_poly.type
_entity_poly.pdbx_seq_one_letter_code
_entity_poly.pdbx_strand_id
1 'polypeptide(L)'
;MFSSLLSRPKNSSYEPPTHVIPNLKQSSSKSNSSKALTITSIPQVNSIITKEQHPGQQKTTTAYIQSNYEDTIPLKKRYPNLIHHFPRPDRDSLVLPLSPEEESMIYETKLIVDKLIASKLGMAEPESDVNYVKVTNSSVNDDENEKIIQVKKFQTDPMLPPKFKLRKNRHEPPPPPPPILKKAGDGGGEGGSKLTKSDREKWNIPAAISNWKNNQGFTISLEKRMISQQGEDGEGSSVNVEKFGELSQALADADVQAREEIRIRNEIRQRQAIEEQERRQEKLKRLTSGRRGPGPKRRKY
;
A
#
# COMPACT_ATOMS: atom_id res chain seq x y z
N MET A 1 61.15 40.19 66.06
CA MET A 1 60.19 40.24 67.17
C MET A 1 59.56 41.63 67.18
N PHE A 2 58.25 41.74 66.93
CA PHE A 2 57.26 42.57 67.65
C PHE A 2 55.92 42.53 66.89
N SER A 3 54.95 41.86 67.54
CA SER A 3 53.49 41.99 67.46
C SER A 3 52.76 42.05 66.10
N SER A 4 52.13 40.95 65.70
CA SER A 4 50.88 40.96 64.92
C SER A 4 49.78 40.11 65.60
N LEU A 5 49.72 40.18 66.93
CA LEU A 5 48.64 39.62 67.77
C LEU A 5 47.93 40.75 68.52
N LEU A 6 47.53 41.80 67.79
CA LEU A 6 46.49 42.71 68.28
C LEU A 6 45.17 42.31 67.62
N SER A 7 44.10 42.25 68.42
CA SER A 7 42.74 42.08 67.92
C SER A 7 42.36 43.28 67.04
N ARG A 8 41.65 43.01 65.94
CA ARG A 8 41.29 44.03 64.95
C ARG A 8 40.39 45.10 65.60
N PRO A 9 40.58 46.39 65.27
CA PRO A 9 39.67 47.44 65.72
C PRO A 9 38.27 47.22 65.12
N LYS A 10 37.23 47.36 65.95
CA LYS A 10 35.83 47.01 65.64
C LYS A 10 35.22 47.73 64.42
N ASN A 11 35.92 48.71 63.83
CA ASN A 11 35.45 49.54 62.72
C ASN A 11 36.40 49.54 61.51
N SER A 12 37.25 48.50 61.31
CA SER A 12 38.07 48.43 60.08
C SER A 12 37.22 48.02 58.87
N SER A 13 37.21 48.84 57.81
CA SER A 13 36.48 48.62 56.55
C SER A 13 37.09 47.57 55.61
N TYR A 14 37.97 46.70 56.12
CA TYR A 14 38.61 45.66 55.33
C TYR A 14 37.74 44.39 55.31
N GLU A 15 36.86 44.27 54.31
CA GLU A 15 36.28 42.98 53.93
C GLU A 15 37.32 42.17 53.15
N PRO A 16 37.71 40.96 53.59
CA PRO A 16 38.54 40.11 52.76
C PRO A 16 37.74 39.74 51.50
N PRO A 17 38.34 39.74 50.30
CA PRO A 17 37.63 39.35 49.08
C PRO A 17 37.13 37.92 49.27
N THR A 18 35.82 37.76 49.40
CA THR A 18 35.20 36.44 49.35
C THR A 18 35.40 35.95 47.92
N HIS A 19 36.36 35.04 47.73
CA HIS A 19 36.53 34.32 46.46
C HIS A 19 35.36 33.34 46.29
N VAL A 20 34.16 33.88 46.11
CA VAL A 20 33.04 33.13 45.56
C VAL A 20 33.38 32.94 44.09
N ILE A 21 33.82 31.75 43.71
CA ILE A 21 33.84 31.36 42.31
C ILE A 21 32.36 31.25 41.92
N PRO A 22 31.81 32.15 41.08
CA PRO A 22 30.47 31.94 40.59
C PRO A 22 30.53 30.66 39.78
N ASN A 23 29.93 29.59 40.30
CA ASN A 23 29.82 28.34 39.56
C ASN A 23 28.85 28.58 38.39
N LEU A 24 29.36 29.13 37.28
CA LEU A 24 28.71 29.19 35.98
C LEU A 24 28.65 27.77 35.39
N LYS A 25 28.04 26.81 36.09
CA LYS A 25 27.83 25.40 35.66
C LYS A 25 29.00 24.81 34.83
N GLN A 26 30.25 25.14 35.15
CA GLN A 26 31.40 24.46 34.58
C GLN A 26 31.75 23.37 35.59
N SER A 27 31.08 22.24 35.43
CA SER A 27 31.14 21.08 36.32
C SER A 27 32.58 20.71 36.69
N SER A 28 32.92 20.80 37.98
CA SER A 28 34.07 20.12 38.57
C SER A 28 33.83 18.61 38.55
N SER A 29 34.85 17.85 38.12
CA SER A 29 34.91 16.37 38.09
C SER A 29 33.67 15.65 37.54
N LYS A 30 33.62 15.43 36.22
CA LYS A 30 32.68 14.48 35.60
C LYS A 30 33.08 13.04 35.95
N SER A 31 32.62 12.53 37.10
CA SER A 31 32.73 11.12 37.47
C SER A 31 31.53 10.27 37.01
N ASN A 32 30.55 10.87 36.35
CA ASN A 32 29.39 10.14 35.82
C ASN A 32 29.64 9.79 34.35
N SER A 33 29.73 8.48 34.06
CA SER A 33 29.72 7.94 32.69
C SER A 33 28.32 8.11 32.07
N SER A 34 27.97 9.33 31.72
CA SER A 34 26.72 9.59 31.01
C SER A 34 26.83 9.05 29.59
N LYS A 35 25.92 8.14 29.21
CA LYS A 35 25.74 7.65 27.84
C LYS A 35 25.10 8.71 26.91
N ALA A 36 25.31 9.99 27.19
CA ALA A 36 24.75 11.09 26.43
C ALA A 36 25.75 11.54 25.36
N LEU A 37 25.26 11.70 24.13
CA LEU A 37 26.05 12.34 23.08
C LEU A 37 26.22 13.82 23.42
N THR A 38 27.44 14.34 23.22
CA THR A 38 27.73 15.77 23.43
C THR A 38 27.01 16.58 22.35
N ILE A 39 26.24 17.59 22.74
CA ILE A 39 25.54 18.48 21.81
C ILE A 39 26.57 19.45 21.23
N THR A 40 26.91 19.29 19.95
CA THR A 40 27.74 20.23 19.20
C THR A 40 26.84 21.11 18.36
N SER A 41 26.77 22.40 18.70
CA SER A 41 26.07 23.42 17.91
C SER A 41 26.92 23.79 16.69
N ILE A 42 26.75 23.10 15.56
CA ILE A 42 27.38 23.48 14.29
C ILE A 42 26.39 24.35 13.52
N PRO A 43 26.71 25.62 13.20
CA PRO A 43 25.71 26.58 12.73
C PRO A 43 25.16 26.35 11.31
N GLN A 44 25.71 25.45 10.47
CA GLN A 44 25.28 25.35 9.06
C GLN A 44 25.31 23.95 8.42
N VAL A 45 25.52 22.87 9.18
CA VAL A 45 25.54 21.52 8.60
C VAL A 45 24.62 20.60 9.39
N ASN A 46 23.45 20.32 8.81
CA ASN A 46 22.57 19.25 9.27
C ASN A 46 23.11 17.90 8.81
N SER A 47 24.30 17.54 9.31
CA SER A 47 24.83 16.19 9.17
C SER A 47 24.46 15.41 10.43
N ILE A 48 23.60 14.41 10.29
CA ILE A 48 23.49 13.39 11.34
C ILE A 48 24.75 12.54 11.23
N ILE A 49 25.61 12.60 12.25
CA ILE A 49 26.67 11.61 12.42
C ILE A 49 25.98 10.34 12.91
N THR A 50 25.63 9.47 11.97
CA THR A 50 25.21 8.10 12.28
C THR A 50 26.40 7.33 12.81
N LYS A 51 26.52 7.27 14.14
CA LYS A 51 27.32 6.22 14.77
C LYS A 51 26.53 4.92 14.69
N GLU A 52 26.66 4.22 13.58
CA GLU A 52 26.25 2.82 13.55
C GLU A 52 27.06 2.04 14.60
N GLN A 53 26.37 1.21 15.38
CA GLN A 53 26.96 0.38 16.42
C GLN A 53 27.68 -0.83 15.79
N HIS A 54 28.67 -0.58 14.95
CA HIS A 54 29.64 -1.59 14.55
C HIS A 54 31.01 -1.17 15.11
N PRO A 55 31.63 -1.98 16.00
CA PRO A 55 32.97 -1.70 16.49
C PRO A 55 33.95 -1.91 15.34
N GLY A 56 34.33 -0.84 14.64
CA GLY A 56 35.50 -0.87 13.75
C GLY A 56 35.49 0.02 12.51
N GLN A 57 34.35 0.52 12.01
CA GLN A 57 34.34 1.39 10.83
C GLN A 57 33.28 2.48 10.95
N GLN A 58 33.72 3.67 11.36
CA GLN A 58 32.90 4.88 11.28
C GLN A 58 32.82 5.30 9.80
N LYS A 59 31.82 4.82 9.07
CA LYS A 59 31.51 5.38 7.75
C LYS A 59 30.83 6.72 7.96
N THR A 60 31.60 7.80 7.91
CA THR A 60 31.06 9.16 7.82
C THR A 60 30.54 9.38 6.42
N THR A 61 29.34 8.89 6.11
CA THR A 61 28.64 9.35 4.92
C THR A 61 28.19 10.78 5.19
N THR A 62 28.80 11.77 4.54
CA THR A 62 28.30 13.14 4.49
C THR A 62 27.06 13.18 3.61
N ALA A 63 26.01 12.47 4.01
CA ALA A 63 24.72 12.52 3.36
C ALA A 63 24.04 13.82 3.77
N TYR A 64 23.69 14.65 2.78
CA TYR A 64 22.88 15.84 3.02
C TYR A 64 21.46 15.39 3.37
N ILE A 65 21.05 15.61 4.62
CA ILE A 65 19.72 15.22 5.12
C ILE A 65 18.87 16.49 5.23
N GLN A 66 17.74 16.51 4.54
CA GLN A 66 16.74 17.55 4.72
C GLN A 66 16.04 17.34 6.06
N SER A 67 16.16 18.31 6.96
CA SER A 67 15.59 18.23 8.31
C SER A 67 15.05 19.57 8.81
N ASN A 68 15.33 20.66 8.10
CA ASN A 68 14.90 21.99 8.51
C ASN A 68 13.53 22.33 7.93
N TYR A 69 12.79 23.20 8.62
CA TYR A 69 11.56 23.78 8.08
C TYR A 69 11.81 24.50 6.74
N GLU A 70 12.95 25.17 6.61
CA GLU A 70 13.40 25.85 5.39
C GLU A 70 13.46 24.95 4.14
N ASP A 71 13.62 23.63 4.33
CA ASP A 71 13.66 22.65 3.24
C ASP A 71 12.24 22.34 2.71
N THR A 72 11.20 22.71 3.47
CA THR A 72 9.79 22.52 3.07
C THR A 72 9.23 23.69 2.26
N ILE A 73 9.91 24.84 2.28
CA ILE A 73 9.47 26.05 1.62
C ILE A 73 9.82 25.95 0.12
N PRO A 74 8.84 26.07 -0.80
CA PRO A 74 9.13 26.08 -2.23
C PRO A 74 10.20 27.12 -2.59
N LEU A 75 11.17 26.74 -3.42
CA LEU A 75 12.32 27.60 -3.77
C LEU A 75 11.91 28.98 -4.28
N LYS A 76 10.85 29.08 -5.09
CA LYS A 76 10.30 30.36 -5.58
C LYS A 76 9.79 31.27 -4.46
N LYS A 77 9.26 30.70 -3.37
CA LYS A 77 8.81 31.47 -2.20
C LYS A 77 9.97 31.87 -1.31
N ARG A 78 10.93 30.97 -1.12
CA ARG A 78 12.13 31.21 -0.29
C ARG A 78 13.06 32.25 -0.93
N TYR A 79 13.20 32.22 -2.25
CA TYR A 79 14.04 33.12 -3.02
C TYR A 79 13.24 33.75 -4.18
N PRO A 80 12.39 34.76 -3.91
CA PRO A 80 11.49 35.33 -4.90
C PRO A 80 12.21 36.03 -6.07
N ASN A 81 13.40 36.58 -5.82
CA ASN A 81 14.19 37.30 -6.82
C ASN A 81 15.26 36.43 -7.50
N LEU A 82 15.38 35.15 -7.11
CA LEU A 82 16.39 34.26 -7.66
C LEU A 82 15.85 33.61 -8.93
N ILE A 83 16.47 33.90 -10.06
CA ILE A 83 16.19 33.20 -11.31
C ILE A 83 16.71 31.77 -11.14
N HIS A 84 15.80 30.81 -11.08
CA HIS A 84 16.17 29.41 -10.95
C HIS A 84 16.80 28.91 -12.25
N HIS A 85 18.13 28.76 -12.23
CA HIS A 85 18.87 28.11 -13.30
C HIS A 85 19.12 26.66 -12.90
N PHE A 86 18.31 25.76 -13.44
CA PHE A 86 18.50 24.31 -13.32
C PHE A 86 18.95 23.77 -14.67
N PRO A 87 20.22 23.97 -15.07
CA PRO A 87 20.71 23.38 -16.29
C PRO A 87 20.61 21.87 -16.12
N ARG A 88 19.81 21.22 -16.97
CA ARG A 88 19.93 19.78 -17.12
C ARG A 88 21.33 19.56 -17.71
N PRO A 89 22.15 18.65 -17.18
CA PRO A 89 23.32 18.18 -17.92
C PRO A 89 22.82 17.68 -19.28
N ASP A 90 23.22 18.33 -20.36
CA ASP A 90 22.63 18.10 -21.68
C ASP A 90 22.84 16.65 -22.09
N ARG A 91 21.81 16.04 -22.71
CA ARG A 91 21.97 14.69 -23.29
C ARG A 91 23.03 14.67 -24.38
N ASP A 92 23.18 15.80 -25.07
CA ASP A 92 24.17 16.02 -26.12
C ASP A 92 25.49 16.62 -25.59
N SER A 93 25.59 17.07 -24.33
CA SER A 93 26.89 17.38 -23.70
C SER A 93 27.66 16.13 -23.27
N LEU A 94 27.06 14.94 -23.43
CA LEU A 94 27.81 13.68 -23.54
C LEU A 94 28.59 13.58 -24.87
N VAL A 95 28.34 14.49 -25.82
CA VAL A 95 29.21 14.78 -26.95
C VAL A 95 29.94 16.10 -26.63
N LEU A 96 31.26 16.02 -26.67
CA LEU A 96 32.25 17.05 -26.36
C LEU A 96 31.85 18.50 -26.70
N PRO A 97 32.27 19.51 -25.91
CA PRO A 97 33.23 19.41 -24.81
C PRO A 97 32.50 19.31 -23.47
N LEU A 98 32.70 18.18 -22.81
CA LEU A 98 32.28 17.97 -21.43
C LEU A 98 33.25 18.77 -20.53
N SER A 99 32.80 19.27 -19.38
CA SER A 99 33.71 19.97 -18.46
C SER A 99 34.82 18.98 -18.03
N PRO A 100 36.10 19.39 -17.89
CA PRO A 100 37.19 18.49 -17.47
C PRO A 100 36.89 17.71 -16.18
N GLU A 101 36.10 18.29 -15.28
CA GLU A 101 35.65 17.67 -14.03
C GLU A 101 34.62 16.55 -14.27
N GLU A 102 33.73 16.71 -15.23
CA GLU A 102 32.72 15.70 -15.56
C GLU A 102 33.36 14.50 -16.27
N GLU A 103 34.36 14.74 -17.13
CA GLU A 103 35.16 13.69 -17.78
C GLU A 103 35.92 12.85 -16.76
N SER A 104 36.56 13.50 -15.77
CA SER A 104 37.26 12.78 -14.70
C SER A 104 36.31 11.94 -13.86
N MET A 105 35.13 12.47 -13.53
CA MET A 105 34.11 11.72 -12.77
C MET A 105 33.60 10.49 -13.54
N ILE A 106 33.33 10.62 -14.84
CA ILE A 106 32.92 9.49 -15.69
C ILE A 106 34.05 8.45 -15.76
N TYR A 107 35.29 8.89 -15.95
CA TYR A 107 36.44 8.01 -16.02
C TYR A 107 36.65 7.25 -14.70
N GLU A 108 36.63 7.95 -13.56
CA GLU A 108 36.78 7.36 -12.24
C GLU A 108 35.66 6.36 -11.93
N THR A 109 34.40 6.73 -12.18
CA THR A 109 33.25 5.85 -11.96
C THR A 109 33.33 4.60 -12.84
N LYS A 110 33.69 4.76 -14.12
CA LYS A 110 33.93 3.63 -15.03
C LYS A 110 35.02 2.71 -14.50
N LEU A 111 36.18 3.25 -14.11
CA LEU A 111 37.28 2.46 -13.57
C LEU A 111 36.88 1.67 -12.32
N ILE A 112 36.10 2.27 -11.41
CA ILE A 112 35.62 1.60 -10.20
C ILE A 112 34.66 0.46 -10.57
N VAL A 113 33.72 0.73 -11.47
CA VAL A 113 32.74 -0.27 -11.93
C VAL A 113 33.44 -1.43 -12.64
N ASP A 114 34.39 -1.14 -13.54
CA ASP A 114 35.16 -2.15 -14.26
C ASP A 114 35.97 -3.02 -13.28
N LYS A 115 36.57 -2.43 -12.23
CA LYS A 115 37.25 -3.18 -11.15
C LYS A 115 36.31 -4.10 -10.38
N LEU A 116 35.10 -3.62 -10.05
CA LEU A 116 34.08 -4.43 -9.36
C LEU A 116 33.59 -5.59 -10.22
N ILE A 117 33.40 -5.36 -11.52
CA ILE A 117 33.01 -6.38 -12.49
C ILE A 117 34.12 -7.41 -12.64
N ALA A 118 35.36 -6.98 -12.86
CA ALA A 118 36.52 -7.87 -13.00
C ALA A 118 36.72 -8.75 -11.76
N SER A 119 36.57 -8.18 -10.56
CA SER A 119 36.61 -8.91 -9.29
C SER A 119 35.50 -9.97 -9.20
N LYS A 120 34.26 -9.62 -9.59
CA LYS A 120 33.12 -10.54 -9.57
C LYS A 120 33.22 -11.67 -10.60
N LEU A 121 33.80 -11.40 -11.78
CA LEU A 121 34.03 -12.40 -12.83
C LEU A 121 35.29 -13.24 -12.59
N GLY A 122 36.11 -12.91 -11.59
CA GLY A 122 37.40 -13.59 -11.35
C GLY A 122 38.45 -13.28 -12.42
N MET A 123 38.23 -12.23 -13.23
CA MET A 123 39.18 -11.73 -14.24
C MET A 123 40.07 -10.60 -13.70
N ALA A 124 40.02 -10.35 -12.39
CA ALA A 124 40.88 -9.35 -11.76
C ALA A 124 42.35 -9.70 -11.98
N GLU A 125 43.12 -8.71 -12.44
CA GLU A 125 44.56 -8.83 -12.61
C GLU A 125 45.20 -9.19 -11.27
N PRO A 126 46.12 -10.17 -11.21
CA PRO A 126 46.78 -10.53 -9.97
C PRO A 126 47.64 -9.35 -9.50
N GLU A 127 47.36 -8.84 -8.30
CA GLU A 127 48.28 -7.91 -7.62
C GLU A 127 49.66 -8.55 -7.46
N SER A 128 50.70 -7.72 -7.36
CA SER A 128 52.07 -8.15 -7.12
C SER A 128 52.14 -9.12 -5.94
N ASP A 129 52.85 -10.24 -6.13
CA ASP A 129 52.92 -11.31 -5.13
C ASP A 129 53.49 -10.86 -3.78
N VAL A 130 54.27 -9.78 -3.75
CA VAL A 130 54.97 -9.26 -2.58
C VAL A 130 54.75 -7.75 -2.43
N ASN A 131 54.18 -7.35 -1.29
CA ASN A 131 53.95 -5.95 -0.92
C ASN A 131 54.64 -5.64 0.42
N TYR A 132 55.35 -4.52 0.52
CA TYR A 132 55.96 -4.07 1.78
C TYR A 132 55.09 -2.99 2.43
N VAL A 133 54.64 -3.20 3.66
CA VAL A 133 53.80 -2.28 4.42
C VAL A 133 54.57 -1.79 5.64
N LYS A 134 54.74 -0.48 5.77
CA LYS A 134 55.30 0.14 6.97
C LYS A 134 54.20 0.28 8.03
N VAL A 135 54.41 -0.31 9.20
CA VAL A 135 53.50 -0.26 10.34
C VAL A 135 54.17 0.46 11.50
N THR A 136 53.52 1.48 12.02
CA THR A 136 53.94 2.20 13.23
C THR A 136 53.12 1.70 14.41
N ASN A 137 53.76 1.10 15.41
CA ASN A 137 53.05 0.60 16.60
C ASN A 137 52.79 1.76 17.57
N SER A 138 51.55 1.91 18.03
CA SER A 138 51.17 2.91 19.02
C SER A 138 51.36 2.43 20.48
N SER A 139 51.94 1.25 20.68
CA SER A 139 52.16 0.64 21.99
C SER A 139 53.57 0.94 22.50
N VAL A 140 53.66 1.47 23.71
CA VAL A 140 54.85 2.12 24.33
C VAL A 140 55.98 1.15 24.72
N ASN A 141 55.85 -0.17 24.48
CA ASN A 141 56.75 -1.18 25.07
C ASN A 141 57.78 -1.79 24.10
N ASP A 142 57.82 -1.38 22.83
CA ASP A 142 58.84 -1.81 21.87
C ASP A 142 59.70 -0.60 21.47
N ASP A 143 61.03 -0.68 21.60
CA ASP A 143 61.97 0.39 21.24
C ASP A 143 62.03 0.69 19.72
N GLU A 144 61.42 -0.18 18.89
CA GLU A 144 61.27 -0.01 17.45
C GLU A 144 59.86 0.50 17.12
N ASN A 145 59.71 1.83 17.05
CA ASN A 145 58.45 2.52 16.77
C ASN A 145 57.86 2.22 15.37
N GLU A 146 58.68 1.70 14.44
CA GLU A 146 58.29 1.43 13.05
C GLU A 146 58.83 0.08 12.56
N LYS A 147 57.97 -0.76 11.99
CA LYS A 147 58.33 -2.08 11.44
C LYS A 147 57.89 -2.17 9.97
N ILE A 148 58.73 -2.72 9.09
CA ILE A 148 58.38 -2.98 7.69
C ILE A 148 57.98 -4.45 7.56
N ILE A 149 56.74 -4.70 7.16
CA ILE A 149 56.17 -6.04 7.02
C ILE A 149 56.06 -6.39 5.54
N GLN A 150 56.63 -7.53 5.17
CA GLN A 150 56.44 -8.11 3.84
C GLN A 150 55.15 -8.96 3.83
N VAL A 151 54.14 -8.49 3.09
CA VAL A 151 52.87 -9.18 2.86
C VAL A 151 52.97 -9.94 1.54
N LYS A 152 52.83 -11.27 1.60
CA LYS A 152 52.84 -12.15 0.42
C LYS A 152 51.52 -12.91 0.29
N LYS A 153 51.00 -13.03 -0.93
CA LYS A 153 49.82 -13.88 -1.20
C LYS A 153 50.22 -15.35 -1.13
N PHE A 154 49.55 -16.12 -0.27
CA PHE A 154 49.79 -17.56 -0.16
C PHE A 154 49.21 -18.29 -1.38
N GLN A 155 50.00 -19.15 -2.03
CA GLN A 155 49.56 -19.93 -3.17
C GLN A 155 48.54 -21.00 -2.73
N THR A 156 47.36 -21.02 -3.34
CA THR A 156 46.28 -21.97 -3.00
C THR A 156 46.22 -23.12 -3.99
N ASP A 157 45.93 -24.33 -3.50
CA ASP A 157 45.75 -25.53 -4.33
C ASP A 157 44.47 -25.42 -5.20
N PRO A 158 44.57 -25.56 -6.54
CA PRO A 158 43.40 -25.50 -7.43
C PRO A 158 42.43 -26.68 -7.26
N MET A 159 42.88 -27.81 -6.70
CA MET A 159 42.03 -29.00 -6.47
C MET A 159 41.30 -28.96 -5.12
N LEU A 160 41.58 -27.95 -4.29
CA LEU A 160 40.99 -27.85 -2.96
C LEU A 160 39.52 -27.40 -3.04
N PRO A 161 38.57 -28.12 -2.40
CA PRO A 161 37.18 -27.69 -2.35
C PRO A 161 36.99 -26.45 -1.46
N PRO A 162 35.84 -25.74 -1.56
CA PRO A 162 35.55 -24.58 -0.72
C PRO A 162 35.61 -24.90 0.79
N LYS A 163 36.47 -24.17 1.51
CA LYS A 163 36.77 -24.43 2.94
C LYS A 163 35.59 -24.14 3.89
N PHE A 164 34.73 -23.17 3.57
CA PHE A 164 33.69 -22.67 4.46
C PHE A 164 32.28 -22.83 3.89
N LYS A 165 31.32 -23.22 4.73
CA LYS A 165 29.90 -23.24 4.39
C LYS A 165 29.33 -21.82 4.50
N LEU A 166 28.75 -21.30 3.43
CA LEU A 166 28.08 -20.00 3.45
C LEU A 166 26.79 -20.10 4.28
N ARG A 167 26.64 -19.23 5.28
CA ARG A 167 25.41 -19.10 6.07
C ARG A 167 24.60 -17.91 5.54
N LYS A 168 23.28 -18.01 5.61
CA LYS A 168 22.40 -16.87 5.34
C LYS A 168 22.48 -15.89 6.51
N ASN A 169 23.08 -14.73 6.27
CA ASN A 169 23.11 -13.65 7.26
C ASN A 169 21.71 -13.08 7.46
N ARG A 170 21.42 -12.58 8.68
CA ARG A 170 20.23 -11.74 8.91
C ARG A 170 20.41 -10.43 8.16
N HIS A 171 19.30 -9.84 7.71
CA HIS A 171 19.34 -8.51 7.10
C HIS A 171 19.95 -7.52 8.09
N GLU A 172 20.90 -6.73 7.60
CA GLU A 172 21.43 -5.57 8.32
C GLU A 172 20.26 -4.61 8.61
N PRO A 173 20.19 -3.98 9.80
CA PRO A 173 19.22 -2.92 10.01
C PRO A 173 19.39 -1.87 8.91
N PRO A 174 18.29 -1.33 8.35
CA PRO A 174 18.40 -0.27 7.37
C PRO A 174 19.09 0.96 8.00
N PRO A 175 19.70 1.84 7.18
CA PRO A 175 20.13 3.15 7.68
C PRO A 175 18.94 3.86 8.36
N PRO A 176 19.20 4.76 9.32
CA PRO A 176 18.09 5.40 10.02
C PRO A 176 17.14 6.10 9.03
N PRO A 177 15.82 6.05 9.31
CA PRO A 177 14.84 6.60 8.40
C PRO A 177 15.07 8.11 8.22
N PRO A 178 14.93 8.64 6.99
CA PRO A 178 15.04 10.06 6.74
C PRO A 178 13.93 10.84 7.48
N PRO A 179 14.16 12.12 7.83
CA PRO A 179 13.13 12.96 8.44
C PRO A 179 11.89 13.09 7.54
N ILE A 180 10.70 12.95 8.14
CA ILE A 180 9.43 13.12 7.41
C ILE A 180 9.03 14.59 7.44
N LEU A 181 9.19 15.27 6.30
CA LEU A 181 8.80 16.67 6.12
C LEU A 181 7.32 16.77 5.74
N LYS A 182 6.46 17.09 6.71
CA LYS A 182 5.02 17.36 6.48
C LYS A 182 4.77 18.86 6.44
N LYS A 183 3.86 19.31 5.57
CA LYS A 183 3.33 20.67 5.64
C LYS A 183 2.61 20.83 6.99
N ALA A 184 2.91 21.90 7.73
CA ALA A 184 2.06 22.31 8.83
C ALA A 184 0.73 22.80 8.23
N GLY A 185 -0.39 22.24 8.67
CA GLY A 185 -1.70 22.52 8.11
C GLY A 185 -2.28 23.82 8.65
N ASP A 186 -2.33 24.85 7.81
CA ASP A 186 -3.00 26.12 8.05
C ASP A 186 -4.52 25.94 7.90
N GLY A 187 -5.16 25.21 8.83
CA GLY A 187 -6.62 25.27 9.11
C GLY A 187 -7.67 25.06 8.00
N GLY A 188 -7.33 24.97 6.71
CA GLY A 188 -8.32 25.12 5.64
C GLY A 188 -7.90 24.72 4.22
N GLY A 189 -6.72 24.15 3.97
CA GLY A 189 -6.34 23.76 2.61
C GLY A 189 -5.21 22.74 2.51
N GLU A 190 -5.54 21.54 2.02
CA GLU A 190 -4.69 20.48 1.43
C GLU A 190 -3.52 19.87 2.24
N GLY A 191 -3.15 20.40 3.40
CA GLY A 191 -1.97 19.94 4.17
C GLY A 191 -2.30 19.42 5.56
N GLY A 192 -3.24 18.48 5.71
CA GLY A 192 -3.54 17.85 7.00
C GLY A 192 -4.49 18.66 7.87
N SER A 193 -5.63 19.09 7.31
CA SER A 193 -6.77 19.53 8.13
C SER A 193 -7.08 18.46 9.17
N LYS A 194 -7.31 18.89 10.42
CA LYS A 194 -7.75 18.00 11.49
C LYS A 194 -8.98 17.25 10.99
N LEU A 195 -8.89 15.93 10.91
CA LEU A 195 -9.97 15.10 10.39
C LEU A 195 -11.25 15.41 11.17
N THR A 196 -12.30 15.85 10.47
CA THR A 196 -13.59 16.10 11.14
C THR A 196 -14.21 14.77 11.56
N LYS A 197 -15.04 14.78 12.60
CA LYS A 197 -15.73 13.57 13.06
C LYS A 197 -16.60 12.96 11.94
N SER A 198 -17.25 13.81 11.14
CA SER A 198 -18.05 13.40 9.99
C SER A 198 -17.23 12.64 8.95
N ASP A 199 -16.03 13.14 8.61
CA ASP A 199 -15.19 12.45 7.62
C ASP A 199 -14.71 11.11 8.16
N ARG A 200 -14.36 11.03 9.45
CA ARG A 200 -14.00 9.75 10.08
C ARG A 200 -15.14 8.74 10.04
N GLU A 201 -16.37 9.18 10.27
CA GLU A 201 -17.57 8.32 10.23
C GLU A 201 -17.87 7.83 8.82
N LYS A 202 -17.74 8.68 7.79
CA LYS A 202 -17.90 8.28 6.38
C LYS A 202 -16.91 7.21 5.94
N TRP A 203 -15.68 7.26 6.48
CA TRP A 203 -14.63 6.27 6.20
C TRP A 203 -14.63 5.09 7.16
N ASN A 204 -15.65 4.96 8.03
CA ASN A 204 -15.77 3.81 8.91
C ASN A 204 -16.26 2.59 8.13
N ILE A 205 -15.34 1.71 7.74
CA ILE A 205 -15.67 0.49 6.99
C ILE A 205 -16.32 -0.52 7.95
N PRO A 206 -17.54 -1.01 7.68
CA PRO A 206 -18.19 -2.00 8.53
C PRO A 206 -17.44 -3.34 8.51
N ALA A 207 -17.55 -4.10 9.60
CA ALA A 207 -16.91 -5.40 9.71
C ALA A 207 -17.44 -6.38 8.65
N ALA A 208 -16.54 -7.05 7.94
CA ALA A 208 -16.91 -8.03 6.93
C ALA A 208 -17.39 -9.33 7.58
N ILE A 209 -18.66 -9.68 7.38
CA ILE A 209 -19.26 -10.94 7.84
C ILE A 209 -19.49 -11.83 6.61
N SER A 210 -18.72 -12.92 6.50
CA SER A 210 -18.88 -13.83 5.37
C SER A 210 -19.83 -15.00 5.69
N ASN A 211 -20.50 -15.53 4.66
CA ASN A 211 -21.38 -16.70 4.80
C ASN A 211 -20.61 -18.03 4.85
N TRP A 212 -19.41 -18.08 4.27
CA TRP A 212 -18.64 -19.33 4.13
C TRP A 212 -17.51 -19.47 5.13
N LYS A 213 -16.86 -18.37 5.52
CA LYS A 213 -15.64 -18.39 6.32
C LYS A 213 -15.83 -17.67 7.65
N ASN A 214 -15.54 -18.38 8.72
CA ASN A 214 -15.47 -17.85 10.07
C ASN A 214 -14.28 -18.48 10.80
N ASN A 215 -13.07 -18.09 10.38
CA ASN A 215 -11.82 -18.74 10.81
C ASN A 215 -11.59 -18.65 12.33
N GLN A 216 -12.06 -17.56 12.95
CA GLN A 216 -11.94 -17.32 14.38
C GLN A 216 -13.16 -17.84 15.17
N GLY A 217 -14.14 -18.45 14.51
CA GLY A 217 -15.30 -19.06 15.18
C GLY A 217 -16.21 -18.08 15.91
N PHE A 218 -16.28 -16.81 15.50
CA PHE A 218 -17.14 -15.82 16.17
C PHE A 218 -18.61 -16.24 16.16
N THR A 219 -19.28 -16.09 17.30
CA THR A 219 -20.74 -16.21 17.42
C THR A 219 -21.39 -14.93 16.92
N ILE A 220 -21.96 -14.98 15.72
CA ILE A 220 -22.58 -13.83 15.06
C ILE A 220 -24.10 -14.03 15.08
N SER A 221 -24.84 -13.02 15.54
CA SER A 221 -26.30 -13.05 15.53
C SER A 221 -26.84 -13.16 14.10
N LEU A 222 -28.01 -13.76 13.97
CA LEU A 222 -28.66 -13.96 12.67
C LEU A 222 -28.90 -12.62 11.96
N GLU A 223 -29.35 -11.59 12.68
CA GLU A 223 -29.57 -10.23 12.17
C GLU A 223 -28.32 -9.67 11.46
N LYS A 224 -27.15 -9.74 12.11
CA LYS A 224 -25.90 -9.23 11.53
C LYS A 224 -25.44 -10.04 10.32
N ARG A 225 -25.77 -11.33 10.26
CA ARG A 225 -25.53 -12.15 9.07
C ARG A 225 -26.49 -11.77 7.94
N MET A 226 -27.77 -11.55 8.26
CA MET A 226 -28.80 -11.19 7.30
C MET A 226 -28.53 -9.82 6.67
N ILE A 227 -28.20 -8.80 7.48
CA ILE A 227 -27.80 -7.46 7.00
C ILE A 227 -26.58 -7.53 6.08
N SER A 228 -25.64 -8.44 6.36
CA SER A 228 -24.47 -8.63 5.50
C SER A 228 -24.77 -9.43 4.23
N GLN A 229 -25.88 -10.16 4.17
CA GLN A 229 -26.31 -10.98 3.02
C GLN A 229 -27.14 -10.18 2.04
N GLN A 230 -28.18 -9.54 2.56
CA GLN A 230 -29.02 -8.62 1.82
C GLN A 230 -28.33 -7.27 1.92
N GLY A 231 -27.40 -7.02 0.99
CA GLY A 231 -27.04 -5.64 0.68
C GLY A 231 -28.34 -4.86 0.50
N GLU A 232 -28.40 -3.70 1.17
CA GLU A 232 -29.45 -2.69 1.13
C GLU A 232 -30.61 -3.04 0.17
N ASP A 233 -31.66 -3.59 0.76
CA ASP A 233 -32.97 -3.86 0.17
C ASP A 233 -32.92 -4.32 -1.29
N GLY A 234 -32.60 -5.60 -1.48
CA GLY A 234 -32.83 -6.29 -2.75
C GLY A 234 -34.22 -5.94 -3.27
N GLU A 235 -34.23 -5.14 -4.33
CA GLU A 235 -35.39 -4.62 -5.02
C GLU A 235 -36.48 -5.69 -5.04
N GLY A 236 -37.56 -5.46 -4.27
CA GLY A 236 -38.63 -6.44 -4.16
C GLY A 236 -39.09 -6.80 -5.56
N SER A 237 -38.93 -8.08 -5.95
CA SER A 237 -39.17 -8.58 -7.30
C SER A 237 -40.40 -7.91 -7.92
N SER A 238 -40.17 -6.91 -8.78
CA SER A 238 -41.24 -6.14 -9.40
C SER A 238 -41.83 -7.00 -10.50
N VAL A 239 -42.94 -7.67 -10.19
CA VAL A 239 -43.69 -8.42 -11.20
C VAL A 239 -44.52 -7.42 -12.03
N ASN A 240 -44.58 -7.63 -13.34
CA ASN A 240 -45.39 -6.82 -14.26
C ASN A 240 -46.89 -7.10 -14.09
N VAL A 241 -47.49 -6.56 -13.02
CA VAL A 241 -48.88 -6.83 -12.61
C VAL A 241 -49.88 -6.55 -13.74
N GLU A 242 -49.66 -5.51 -14.54
CA GLU A 242 -50.56 -5.12 -15.63
C GLU A 242 -50.64 -6.18 -16.73
N LYS A 243 -49.49 -6.64 -17.24
CA LYS A 243 -49.43 -7.64 -18.32
C LYS A 243 -49.94 -9.01 -17.86
N PHE A 244 -49.60 -9.41 -16.64
CA PHE A 244 -50.12 -10.65 -16.08
C PHE A 244 -51.62 -10.56 -15.78
N GLY A 245 -52.12 -9.38 -15.39
CA GLY A 245 -53.53 -9.09 -15.24
C GLY A 245 -54.28 -9.20 -16.57
N GLU A 246 -53.83 -8.47 -17.60
CA GLU A 246 -54.42 -8.51 -18.95
C GLU A 246 -54.43 -9.93 -19.53
N LEU A 247 -53.32 -10.67 -19.38
CA LEU A 247 -53.24 -12.06 -19.83
C LEU A 247 -54.25 -12.96 -19.08
N SER A 248 -54.35 -12.80 -17.76
CA SER A 248 -55.28 -13.61 -16.97
C SER A 248 -56.74 -13.35 -17.33
N GLN A 249 -57.07 -12.08 -17.64
CA GLN A 249 -58.40 -11.69 -18.08
C GLN A 249 -58.70 -12.22 -19.49
N ALA A 250 -57.78 -12.05 -20.43
CA ALA A 250 -57.95 -12.55 -21.81
C ALA A 250 -58.16 -14.07 -21.85
N LEU A 251 -57.44 -14.82 -21.00
CA LEU A 251 -57.64 -16.27 -20.88
C LEU A 251 -58.99 -16.63 -20.26
N ALA A 252 -59.49 -15.87 -19.28
CA ALA A 252 -60.80 -16.09 -18.69
C ALA A 252 -61.93 -15.82 -19.70
N ASP A 253 -61.83 -14.73 -20.46
CA ASP A 253 -62.81 -14.37 -21.49
C ASP A 253 -62.84 -15.41 -22.63
N ALA A 254 -61.67 -15.91 -23.04
CA ALA A 254 -61.57 -16.96 -24.04
C ALA A 254 -62.23 -18.29 -23.58
N ASP A 255 -62.11 -18.67 -22.31
CA ASP A 255 -62.76 -19.88 -21.78
C ASP A 255 -64.29 -19.74 -21.79
N VAL A 256 -64.83 -18.57 -21.43
CA VAL A 256 -66.28 -18.32 -21.48
C VAL A 256 -66.80 -18.42 -22.91
N GLN A 257 -66.14 -17.76 -23.87
CA GLN A 257 -66.52 -17.81 -25.28
C GLN A 257 -66.48 -19.25 -25.83
N ALA A 258 -65.43 -20.01 -25.52
CA ALA A 258 -65.30 -21.40 -25.96
C ALA A 258 -66.45 -22.27 -25.43
N ARG A 259 -66.87 -22.08 -24.17
CA ARG A 259 -68.00 -22.81 -23.57
C ARG A 259 -69.33 -22.46 -24.22
N GLU A 260 -69.56 -21.19 -24.52
CA GLU A 260 -70.76 -20.72 -25.20
C GLU A 260 -70.86 -21.27 -26.63
N GLU A 261 -69.77 -21.23 -27.39
CA GLU A 261 -69.72 -21.80 -28.74
C GLU A 261 -70.01 -23.30 -28.74
N ILE A 262 -69.44 -24.04 -27.78
CA ILE A 262 -69.72 -25.48 -27.62
C ILE A 262 -71.20 -25.70 -27.31
N ARG A 263 -71.79 -24.89 -26.43
CA ARG A 263 -73.22 -24.97 -26.08
C ARG A 263 -74.10 -24.74 -27.31
N ILE A 264 -73.87 -23.65 -28.03
CA ILE A 264 -74.64 -23.30 -29.24
C ILE A 264 -74.48 -24.37 -30.31
N ARG A 265 -73.25 -24.87 -30.53
CA ARG A 265 -72.98 -25.95 -31.49
C ARG A 265 -73.73 -27.23 -31.12
N ASN A 266 -73.79 -27.56 -29.83
CA ASN A 266 -74.55 -28.71 -29.34
C ASN A 266 -76.06 -28.52 -29.52
N GLU A 267 -76.60 -27.33 -29.26
CA GLU A 267 -78.02 -27.00 -29.48
C GLU A 267 -78.40 -27.09 -30.98
N ILE A 268 -77.56 -26.56 -31.88
CA ILE A 268 -77.77 -26.67 -33.33
C ILE A 268 -77.73 -28.15 -33.77
N ARG A 269 -76.73 -28.91 -33.31
CA ARG A 269 -76.62 -30.35 -33.61
C ARG A 269 -77.84 -31.11 -33.13
N GLN A 270 -78.34 -30.80 -31.93
CA GLN A 270 -79.57 -31.39 -31.41
C GLN A 270 -80.78 -31.04 -32.29
N ARG A 271 -80.94 -29.77 -32.68
CA ARG A 271 -82.05 -29.33 -33.55
C ARG A 271 -82.00 -30.01 -34.93
N GLN A 272 -80.82 -30.12 -35.53
CA GLN A 272 -80.62 -30.83 -36.81
C GLN A 272 -80.95 -32.32 -36.66
N ALA A 273 -80.58 -32.95 -35.56
CA ALA A 273 -80.92 -34.34 -35.29
C ALA A 273 -82.44 -34.53 -35.12
N ILE A 274 -83.14 -33.60 -34.47
CA ILE A 274 -84.61 -33.61 -34.37
C ILE A 274 -85.24 -33.42 -35.76
N GLU A 275 -84.78 -32.46 -36.56
CA GLU A 275 -85.30 -32.22 -37.92
C GLU A 275 -85.06 -33.43 -38.83
N GLU A 276 -83.89 -34.09 -38.74
CA GLU A 276 -83.60 -35.32 -39.49
C GLU A 276 -84.54 -36.46 -39.06
N GLN A 277 -84.81 -36.59 -37.75
CA GLN A 277 -85.79 -37.55 -37.23
C GLN A 277 -87.20 -37.25 -37.75
N GLU A 278 -87.64 -35.99 -37.73
CA GLU A 278 -88.94 -35.57 -38.26
C GLU A 278 -89.06 -35.85 -39.76
N ARG A 279 -88.05 -35.48 -40.56
CA ARG A 279 -88.00 -35.76 -42.01
C ARG A 279 -88.02 -37.26 -42.29
N ARG A 280 -87.33 -38.06 -41.46
CA ARG A 280 -87.36 -39.52 -41.55
C ARG A 280 -88.76 -40.07 -41.25
N GLN A 281 -89.44 -39.54 -40.24
CA GLN A 281 -90.83 -39.89 -39.91
C GLN A 281 -91.81 -39.51 -41.04
N GLU A 282 -91.68 -38.31 -41.63
CA GLU A 282 -92.48 -37.88 -42.77
C GLU A 282 -92.28 -38.77 -44.01
N LYS A 283 -91.03 -39.13 -44.32
CA LYS A 283 -90.71 -40.05 -45.42
C LYS A 283 -91.37 -41.41 -45.22
N LEU A 284 -91.34 -41.94 -43.99
CA LEU A 284 -92.05 -43.16 -43.59
C LEU A 284 -93.58 -43.01 -43.76
N LYS A 285 -94.15 -41.86 -43.38
CA LYS A 285 -95.59 -41.56 -43.53
C LYS A 285 -96.02 -41.47 -45.01
N ARG A 286 -95.20 -40.91 -45.88
CA ARG A 286 -95.46 -40.85 -47.34
C ARG A 286 -95.39 -42.22 -48.01
N LEU A 287 -94.42 -43.05 -47.62
CA LEU A 287 -94.32 -44.43 -48.13
C LEU A 287 -95.54 -45.28 -47.72
N THR A 288 -96.04 -45.09 -46.50
CA THR A 288 -97.22 -45.81 -46.01
C THR A 288 -98.53 -45.33 -46.65
N SER A 289 -98.69 -44.04 -46.97
CA SER A 289 -99.86 -43.53 -47.71
C SER A 289 -99.86 -43.91 -49.19
N GLY A 290 -98.69 -43.88 -49.86
CA GLY A 290 -98.54 -44.36 -51.25
C GLY A 290 -98.86 -45.84 -51.44
N ARG A 291 -98.75 -46.66 -50.38
CA ARG A 291 -99.11 -48.08 -50.37
C ARG A 291 -100.61 -48.35 -50.19
N ARG A 292 -101.43 -47.31 -49.94
CA ARG A 292 -102.89 -47.38 -49.75
C ARG A 292 -103.71 -46.92 -50.98
N GLY A 293 -103.13 -46.94 -52.19
CA GLY A 293 -103.92 -46.86 -53.43
C GLY A 293 -104.79 -48.11 -53.63
N PRO A 294 -105.92 -48.04 -54.37
CA PRO A 294 -106.84 -49.18 -54.51
C PRO A 294 -106.10 -50.37 -55.14
N GLY A 295 -105.97 -51.46 -54.38
CA GLY A 295 -105.38 -52.70 -54.86
C GLY A 295 -106.11 -53.20 -56.11
N PRO A 296 -105.41 -53.84 -57.07
CA PRO A 296 -106.01 -54.30 -58.31
C PRO A 296 -107.19 -55.22 -57.99
N LYS A 297 -108.38 -54.89 -58.52
CA LYS A 297 -109.59 -55.71 -58.41
C LYS A 297 -109.27 -57.13 -58.89
N ARG A 298 -109.27 -58.09 -57.96
CA ARG A 298 -109.20 -59.52 -58.29
C ARG A 298 -110.40 -59.85 -59.18
N ARG A 299 -110.16 -60.12 -60.46
CA ARG A 299 -111.14 -60.80 -61.32
C ARG A 299 -111.37 -62.17 -60.71
N LYS A 300 -112.60 -62.44 -60.29
CA LYS A 300 -113.09 -63.80 -60.03
C LYS A 300 -113.93 -64.21 -61.23
N TYR A 301 -113.65 -65.42 -61.72
CA TYR A 301 -114.55 -66.21 -62.55
C TYR A 301 -115.81 -66.55 -61.74
#